data_AF-A0A0M1IUA1-F1
#
_entry.id   AF-A0A0M1IUA1-F1
#
_cell.length_a   1.000
_cell.length_b   1.000
_cell.length_c   1.000
_cell.angle_alpha   90.00
_cell.angle_beta   90.00
_cell.angle_gamma   90.00
#
_symmetry.space_group_name_H-M   'P 1'
#
loop_
_entity.id
_entity.type
_entity.pdbx_description
1 polymer ?
#
loop_
_entity_poly.entity_id
_entity_poly.type
_entity_poly.pdbx_seq_one_letter_code
_entity_poly.pdbx_strand_id
1 'polypeptide(L)' 'MVIIIKKKIIIVTLIAIISLFIYYDKNNKNIDIYDTVKETFLTDKGYSNELSKPISENVFKSTNIFKQTKI' A
#
# COMPACT_ATOMS: atom_id res chain seq x y z
N MET A 1 -44.80 -4.52 -9.89
CA MET A 1 -43.71 -4.93 -10.80
C MET A 1 -42.50 -4.00 -10.74
N VAL A 2 -42.66 -2.68 -10.96
CA VAL A 2 -41.56 -1.67 -10.94
C VAL A 2 -40.79 -1.61 -9.61
N ILE A 3 -41.49 -1.68 -8.47
CA ILE A 3 -40.87 -1.65 -7.13
C ILE A 3 -39.96 -2.86 -6.88
N ILE A 4 -40.36 -4.04 -7.38
CA ILE A 4 -39.60 -5.29 -7.24
C ILE A 4 -38.32 -5.21 -8.08
N ILE A 5 -38.40 -4.64 -9.29
CA ILE A 5 -37.24 -4.41 -10.17
C ILE A 5 -36.26 -3.42 -9.53
N LYS A 6 -36.75 -2.30 -8.97
CA LYS A 6 -35.89 -1.33 -8.25
C LYS A 6 -35.17 -1.94 -7.05
N LYS A 7 -35.84 -2.78 -6.24
CA LYS A 7 -35.21 -3.49 -5.12
C LYS A 7 -34.13 -4.48 -5.58
N LYS A 8 -34.36 -5.21 -6.68
CA LYS A 8 -33.36 -6.14 -7.24
C LYS A 8 -32.12 -5.40 -7.75
N ILE A 9 -32.29 -4.25 -8.41
CA ILE A 9 -31.16 -3.42 -8.85
C ILE A 9 -30.31 -3.01 -7.65
N ILE A 10 -30.93 -2.49 -6.58
CA ILE A 10 -30.22 -2.08 -5.36
C ILE A 10 -29.39 -3.22 -4.75
N ILE A 11 -29.95 -4.44 -4.69
CA ILE A 11 -29.26 -5.61 -4.15
C ILE A 11 -28.04 -5.98 -5.01
N VAL A 12 -28.18 -5.97 -6.34
CA VAL A 12 -27.07 -6.27 -7.26
C VAL A 12 -25.95 -5.23 -7.11
N THR A 13 -26.29 -3.95 -7.00
CA THR A 13 -25.31 -2.88 -6.80
C THR A 13 -24.57 -3.05 -5.45
N LEU A 14 -25.27 -3.45 -4.39
CA LEU A 14 -24.66 -3.68 -3.08
C LEU A 14 -23.64 -4.83 -3.13
N ILE A 15 -24.00 -5.93 -3.79
CA ILE A 15 -23.12 -7.10 -3.96
C ILE A 15 -21.86 -6.72 -4.75
N ALA A 16 -22.00 -5.92 -5.81
CA ALA A 16 -20.86 -5.43 -6.59
C ALA A 16 -19.90 -4.58 -5.74
N ILE A 17 -20.44 -3.69 -4.90
CA ILE A 17 -19.63 -2.84 -4.00
C ILE A 17 -18.87 -3.69 -2.98
N ILE A 18 -19.54 -4.65 -2.33
CA ILE A 18 -18.90 -5.55 -1.34
C ILE A 18 -17.79 -6.38 -2.00
N SER A 19 -18.02 -6.86 -3.22
CA SER A 19 -17.04 -7.63 -3.99
C SER A 19 -15.78 -6.82 -4.31
N LEU A 20 -15.95 -5.52 -4.61
CA LEU A 20 -14.84 -4.58 -4.81
C LEU A 20 -14.01 -4.40 -3.54
N PHE A 21 -14.64 -4.25 -2.37
CA PHE A 21 -13.93 -4.11 -1.10
C PHE A 21 -13.13 -5.37 -0.75
N ILE A 22 -13.71 -6.57 -0.92
CA ILE A 22 -13.00 -7.85 -0.66
C ILE A 22 -11.79 -8.01 -1.61
N TYR A 23 -11.93 -7.62 -2.88
CA TYR A 23 -10.83 -7.66 -3.83
C TYR A 23 -9.70 -6.69 -3.46
N TYR A 24 -10.04 -5.49 -2.97
CA TYR A 24 -9.05 -4.49 -2.58
C TYR A 24 -8.28 -4.91 -1.32
N ASP A 25 -8.99 -5.46 -0.32
CA ASP A 25 -8.39 -5.95 0.93
C ASP A 25 -7.39 -7.10 0.67
N LYS A 26 -7.73 -8.03 -0.23
CA LYS A 26 -6.83 -9.13 -0.62
C LYS A 26 -5.52 -8.65 -1.29
N ASN A 27 -5.54 -7.48 -1.92
CA ASN A 27 -4.36 -6.88 -2.53
C ASN A 27 -3.62 -5.92 -1.59
N ASN A 28 -4.15 -5.69 -0.39
CA ASN A 28 -3.48 -4.88 0.61
C ASN A 28 -2.37 -5.73 1.23
N LYS A 29 -1.21 -5.73 0.57
CA LYS A 29 0.00 -6.32 1.12
C LYS A 29 0.30 -5.56 2.41
N ASN A 30 0.16 -6.23 3.55
CA ASN A 30 0.65 -5.70 4.83
C ASN A 30 2.12 -5.35 4.63
N ILE A 31 2.40 -4.04 4.66
CA ILE A 31 3.76 -3.54 4.67
C ILE A 31 4.28 -3.87 6.06
N ASP A 32 5.21 -4.81 6.14
CA ASP A 32 5.89 -5.08 7.39
C ASP A 32 6.77 -3.85 7.71
N ILE A 33 6.42 -3.18 8.81
CA ILE A 33 7.12 -1.99 9.29
C ILE A 33 8.58 -2.35 9.59
N TYR A 34 8.83 -3.54 10.14
CA TYR A 34 10.19 -3.97 10.46
C TYR A 34 11.04 -4.12 9.21
N ASP A 35 10.52 -4.80 8.18
CA ASP A 35 11.24 -4.97 6.92
C ASP A 35 11.47 -3.63 6.23
N THR A 36 10.47 -2.74 6.25
CA THR A 36 10.59 -1.38 5.69
C THR A 36 11.68 -0.57 6.38
N VAL A 37 11.72 -0.60 7.72
CA VAL A 37 12.75 0.09 8.50
C VAL A 37 14.11 -0.53 8.19
N LYS A 38 14.24 -1.85 8.27
CA LYS A 38 15.48 -2.57 7.97
C LYS A 38 16.01 -2.22 6.57
N GLU A 39 15.17 -2.25 5.55
CA GLU A 39 15.53 -1.89 4.18
C GLU A 39 15.96 -0.43 4.07
N THR A 40 15.22 0.50 4.69
CA THR A 40 15.55 1.94 4.69
C THR A 40 16.96 2.20 5.23
N PHE A 41 17.33 1.55 6.34
CA PHE A 41 18.64 1.71 6.96
C PHE A 41 19.76 0.99 6.19
N LEU A 42 19.51 -0.23 5.70
CA LEU A 42 20.54 -1.17 5.27
C LEU A 42 20.59 -1.46 3.77
N THR A 43 19.76 -0.82 2.94
CA THR A 43 19.82 -1.04 1.48
C THR A 43 20.98 -0.28 0.84
N ASP A 44 21.75 -0.98 0.01
CA ASP A 44 22.81 -0.42 -0.85
C ASP A 44 22.28 -0.01 -2.23
N LYS A 45 21.07 -0.44 -2.59
CA LYS A 45 20.42 -0.18 -3.89
C LYS A 45 19.89 1.25 -4.04
N GLY A 46 19.92 2.06 -2.98
CA GLY A 46 19.41 3.42 -2.98
C GLY A 46 17.88 3.50 -2.82
N TYR A 47 17.32 4.68 -3.09
CA TYR A 47 15.91 4.98 -2.82
C TYR A 47 15.00 4.39 -3.91
N SER A 48 14.09 3.49 -3.54
CA SER A 48 13.23 2.74 -4.45
C SER A 48 11.79 3.24 -4.47
N ASN A 49 11.02 2.87 -5.51
CA ASN A 49 9.58 3.14 -5.59
C ASN A 49 8.75 2.38 -4.54
N GLU A 50 9.29 1.33 -3.94
CA GLU A 50 8.61 0.63 -2.85
C GLU A 50 8.84 1.34 -1.52
N LEU A 51 10.07 1.80 -1.27
CA LEU A 51 10.42 2.63 -0.12
C LEU A 51 9.74 4.01 -0.16
N SER A 52 9.47 4.56 -1.35
CA SER A 52 8.81 5.85 -1.47
C SER A 52 7.36 5.88 -1.00
N LYS A 53 6.72 4.71 -0.85
CA LYS A 53 5.35 4.60 -0.34
C LYS A 53 5.29 4.92 1.17
N PRO A 54 6.11 4.27 2.04
CA PRO A 54 6.13 4.57 3.48
C PRO A 54 7.15 5.62 3.93
N ILE A 55 8.21 5.89 3.15
CA ILE A 55 9.36 6.69 3.59
C ILE A 55 9.63 7.81 2.58
N SER A 56 9.87 9.04 3.06
CA SER A 56 10.26 10.13 2.17
C SER A 56 11.73 10.06 1.79
N GLU A 57 12.09 10.62 0.63
CA GLU A 57 13.46 10.60 0.13
C GLU A 57 14.42 11.31 1.11
N ASN A 58 13.96 12.38 1.76
CA ASN A 58 14.78 13.09 2.74
C ASN A 58 15.06 12.23 3.97
N VAL A 59 14.05 11.52 4.49
CA VAL A 59 14.22 10.58 5.60
C VAL A 59 15.18 9.47 5.18
N PHE A 60 14.97 8.83 4.03
CA PHE A 60 15.87 7.80 3.51
C PHE A 60 17.33 8.28 3.43
N LYS A 61 17.57 9.46 2.85
CA LYS A 61 18.92 10.04 2.74
C LYS A 61 19.56 10.32 4.09
N SER A 62 18.76 10.67 5.10
CA SER A 62 19.21 10.97 6.45
C SER A 62 19.43 9.73 7.31
N THR A 63 18.88 8.56 6.96
CA THR A 63 18.94 7.35 7.80
C THR A 63 19.77 6.23 7.17
N ASN A 64 19.88 6.19 5.85
CA ASN A 64 20.58 5.12 5.15
C ASN A 64 22.10 5.18 5.44
N ILE A 65 22.64 4.08 5.98
CA ILE A 65 24.03 4.04 6.45
C ILE A 65 25.02 4.15 5.29
N PHE A 66 24.73 3.53 4.14
CA PHE A 66 25.61 3.53 2.97
C PHE A 66 25.76 4.92 2.35
N LYS A 67 24.77 5.81 2.54
CA LYS A 67 24.86 7.20 2.11
C LYS A 67 25.63 8.09 3.10
N GLN A 68 25.52 7.82 4.40
CA GLN A 68 26.26 8.57 5.43
C GLN A 68 27.75 8.20 5.49
N THR A 69 28.16 6.98 5.10
CA THR A 69 29.56 6.52 5.18
C THR A 69 30.46 7.00 4.02
N LYS A 70 30.10 8.06 3.29
CA LYS A 70 31.08 8.82 2.49
C LYS A 70 31.89 9.73 3.43
N ILE A 71 32.81 9.14 4.18
CA ILE A 71 33.95 9.82 4.82
C ILE A 71 35.17 9.55 3.96
#